data_AF-A0A7W0UI62-F1
#
_entry.id   AF-A0A7W0UI62-F1
#
_cell.length_a   1.000
_cell.length_b   1.000
_cell.length_c   1.000
_cell.angle_alpha   90.00
_cell.angle_beta   90.00
_cell.angle_gamma   90.00
#
_symmetry.space_group_name_H-M   'P 1'
#
loop_
_entity.id
_entity.type
_entity.pdbx_description
1 polymer ?
#
loop_
_entity_poly.entity_id
_entity_poly.type
_entity_poly.pdbx_seq_one_letter_code
_entity_poly.pdbx_strand_id
1 'polypeptide(L)'
;TEPSNPPAGAPMLELLGTARWEYPDYEAVRPFGDKVGVGFASSTGYVYGGVLEGAWRGWHYPTYLRNGLYQLDAHGEICGPAGVILNRHGGLATPTAGRSRGAIYQLAQHATFVTEAPELTRLNRTLALGVGLVRAPGLVTISYYGLSVPA
;
A
#
# COMPACT_ATOMS: atom_id res chain seq x y z
N THR A 1 -12.94 -28.79 -10.70
CA THR A 1 -14.04 -27.88 -10.36
C THR A 1 -13.84 -26.64 -11.19
N GLU A 2 -14.71 -26.38 -12.16
CA GLU A 2 -14.69 -25.13 -12.92
C GLU A 2 -14.87 -23.95 -11.95
N PRO A 3 -14.19 -22.80 -12.18
CA PRO A 3 -14.44 -21.62 -11.38
C PRO A 3 -15.86 -21.15 -11.68
N SER A 4 -16.74 -21.24 -10.67
CA SER A 4 -18.09 -20.68 -10.73
C SER A 4 -18.00 -19.20 -11.09
N ASN A 5 -18.77 -18.75 -12.08
CA ASN A 5 -18.88 -17.34 -12.40
C ASN A 5 -19.19 -16.54 -11.13
N PRO A 6 -18.52 -15.41 -10.89
CA PRO A 6 -18.80 -14.59 -9.73
C PRO A 6 -20.28 -14.14 -9.76
N PRO A 7 -20.94 -14.04 -8.59
CA PRO A 7 -22.33 -13.63 -8.53
C PRO A 7 -22.49 -12.23 -9.16
N ALA A 8 -23.63 -12.01 -9.84
CA ALA A 8 -23.94 -10.72 -10.43
C ALA A 8 -23.87 -9.60 -9.36
N GLY A 9 -23.17 -8.51 -9.67
CA GLY A 9 -22.92 -7.40 -8.74
C GLY A 9 -21.71 -7.59 -7.81
N ALA A 10 -20.93 -8.67 -7.95
CA ALA A 10 -19.67 -8.80 -7.21
C ALA A 10 -18.68 -7.70 -7.61
N PRO A 11 -17.98 -7.06 -6.64
CA PRO A 11 -16.96 -6.08 -6.96
C PRO A 11 -15.82 -6.74 -7.74
N MET A 12 -15.41 -6.09 -8.84
CA MET A 12 -14.25 -6.47 -9.62
C MET A 12 -13.01 -5.74 -9.12
N LEU A 13 -11.88 -6.43 -9.19
CA LEU A 13 -10.56 -5.90 -8.83
C LEU A 13 -9.72 -5.71 -10.09
N GLU A 14 -9.44 -4.46 -10.44
CA GLU A 14 -8.49 -4.09 -11.50
C GLU A 14 -7.12 -3.83 -10.90
N LEU A 15 -6.06 -4.50 -11.36
CA LEU A 15 -4.70 -4.18 -10.93
C LEU A 15 -4.32 -2.77 -11.42
N LEU A 16 -4.06 -1.85 -10.49
CA LEU A 16 -3.63 -0.49 -10.79
C LEU A 16 -2.10 -0.37 -10.87
N GLY A 17 -1.38 -1.27 -10.22
CA GLY A 17 0.08 -1.35 -10.24
C GLY A 17 0.63 -2.07 -9.01
N THR A 18 1.90 -2.47 -9.08
CA THR A 18 2.64 -3.07 -7.97
C THR A 18 3.79 -2.15 -7.57
N ALA A 19 3.75 -1.65 -6.34
CA ALA A 19 4.77 -0.81 -5.76
C ALA A 19 5.83 -1.65 -5.04
N ARG A 20 7.07 -1.24 -5.16
CA ARG A 20 8.21 -1.74 -4.38
C ARG A 20 9.00 -0.56 -3.85
N TRP A 21 9.25 -0.52 -2.55
CA TRP A 21 10.03 0.55 -1.92
C TRP A 21 10.84 0.05 -0.73
N GLU A 22 11.81 0.86 -0.34
CA GLU A 22 12.64 0.69 0.84
C GLU A 22 12.53 1.94 1.71
N TYR A 23 12.91 1.81 2.99
CA TYR A 23 12.94 2.90 3.95
C TYR A 23 14.39 3.32 4.18
N PRO A 24 14.91 4.35 3.50
CA PRO A 24 16.25 4.86 3.78
C PRO A 24 16.36 5.41 5.21
N ASP A 25 15.30 6.06 5.70
CA ASP A 25 15.23 6.63 7.05
C ASP A 25 14.00 6.10 7.77
N TYR A 26 14.20 5.60 9.00
CA TYR A 26 13.12 5.12 9.86
C TYR A 26 13.38 5.50 11.31
N GLU A 27 12.51 6.33 11.87
CA GLU A 27 12.53 6.75 13.27
C GLU A 27 11.31 6.20 14.01
N ALA A 28 11.51 5.72 15.23
CA ALA A 28 10.42 5.26 16.08
C ALA A 28 10.52 5.87 17.48
N VAL A 29 9.40 6.43 17.94
CA VAL A 29 9.23 6.96 19.29
C VAL A 29 8.33 6.02 20.08
N ARG A 30 8.95 5.30 21.02
CA ARG A 30 8.27 4.40 21.97
C ARG A 30 8.44 4.92 23.41
N PRO A 31 7.64 5.91 23.84
CA PRO A 31 7.87 6.62 25.10
C PRO A 31 7.72 5.73 26.35
N PHE A 32 7.15 4.52 26.22
CA PHE A 32 6.98 3.59 27.34
C PHE A 32 7.45 2.15 27.01
N GLY A 33 8.48 1.98 26.17
CA GLY A 33 9.01 0.64 25.81
C GLY A 33 8.06 -0.13 24.88
N ASP A 34 7.71 -1.37 25.20
CA ASP A 34 6.84 -2.24 24.38
C ASP A 34 5.35 -1.84 24.36
N LYS A 35 5.03 -0.58 24.69
CA LYS A 35 3.69 -0.02 24.57
C LYS A 35 3.46 0.58 23.18
N VAL A 36 2.22 1.02 22.96
CA VAL A 36 1.83 1.81 21.79
C VAL A 36 2.84 2.94 21.57
N GLY A 37 3.31 3.07 20.33
CA GLY A 37 4.29 4.06 19.92
C GLY A 37 4.01 4.55 18.51
N VAL A 38 4.72 5.58 18.09
CA VAL A 38 4.57 6.17 16.75
C VAL A 38 5.90 6.09 16.02
N GLY A 39 5.85 5.91 14.70
CA GLY A 39 7.01 5.98 13.84
C GLY A 39 6.86 7.09 12.81
N PHE A 40 7.98 7.49 12.25
CA PHE A 40 8.08 8.34 11.08
C PHE A 40 9.10 7.75 10.13
N ALA A 41 8.76 7.64 8.85
CA ALA A 41 9.70 7.11 7.87
C ALA A 41 9.50 7.77 6.50
N SER A 42 10.59 7.95 5.78
CA SER A 42 10.58 8.27 4.36
C SER A 42 10.81 6.99 3.56
N SER A 43 10.27 6.91 2.35
CA SER A 43 10.46 5.76 1.45
C SER A 43 10.71 6.20 0.03
N THR A 44 11.50 5.43 -0.69
CA THR A 44 11.78 5.61 -2.11
C THR A 44 11.65 4.28 -2.85
N GLY A 45 11.20 4.32 -4.09
CA GLY A 45 10.95 3.10 -4.85
C GLY A 45 10.37 3.33 -6.23
N TYR A 46 9.61 2.34 -6.70
CA TYR A 46 8.97 2.37 -8.01
C TYR A 46 7.66 1.57 -8.02
N VAL A 47 6.72 1.98 -8.86
CA VAL A 47 5.47 1.26 -9.15
C VAL A 47 5.51 0.79 -10.60
N TYR A 48 5.21 -0.48 -10.85
CA TYR A 48 5.24 -1.08 -12.19
C TYR A 48 3.95 -1.86 -12.50
N GLY A 49 3.68 -2.07 -13.79
CA GLY A 49 2.67 -3.02 -14.25
C GLY A 49 1.24 -2.55 -14.08
N GLY A 50 0.97 -1.27 -14.32
CA GLY A 50 -0.39 -0.70 -14.30
C GLY A 50 -0.41 0.81 -14.49
N VAL A 51 -1.59 1.41 -14.36
CA VAL A 51 -1.79 2.86 -14.57
C VAL A 51 -1.11 3.76 -13.52
N LEU A 52 -0.67 3.18 -12.40
CA LEU A 52 0.12 3.86 -11.38
C LEU A 52 1.63 3.80 -11.66
N GLU A 53 2.07 3.38 -12.85
CA GLU A 53 3.50 3.21 -13.14
C GLU A 53 4.29 4.51 -13.00
N GLY A 54 5.41 4.45 -12.25
CA GLY A 54 6.23 5.64 -11.97
C GLY A 54 7.13 5.52 -10.75
N ALA A 55 7.98 6.53 -10.56
CA ALA A 55 8.87 6.62 -9.41
C ALA A 55 8.07 6.93 -8.14
N TRP A 56 8.35 6.21 -7.06
CA TRP A 56 7.66 6.32 -5.78
C TRP A 56 8.48 7.12 -4.76
N ARG A 57 7.79 8.01 -4.04
CA ARG A 57 8.25 8.60 -2.79
C ARG A 57 7.11 8.54 -1.78
N GLY A 58 7.40 8.27 -0.51
CA GLY A 58 6.35 8.23 0.51
C GLY A 58 6.82 8.65 1.89
N TRP A 59 5.88 9.15 2.68
CA TRP A 59 6.03 9.57 4.06
C TRP A 59 5.04 8.78 4.91
N HIS A 60 5.56 8.09 5.92
CA HIS A 60 4.84 7.08 6.69
C HIS A 60 4.79 7.50 8.15
N TYR A 61 3.63 7.30 8.76
CA TYR A 61 3.32 7.67 10.15
C TYR A 61 2.73 6.46 10.90
N PRO A 62 3.43 5.31 10.95
CA PRO A 62 2.86 4.10 11.53
C PRO A 62 2.65 4.25 13.05
N THR A 63 1.61 3.58 13.55
CA THR A 63 1.42 3.38 14.99
C THR A 63 1.69 1.93 15.35
N TYR A 64 2.58 1.69 16.30
CA TYR A 64 2.83 0.38 16.89
C TYR A 64 1.72 0.04 17.88
N LEU A 65 1.16 -1.16 17.77
CA LEU A 65 0.17 -1.67 18.72
C LEU A 65 0.81 -2.71 19.65
N ARG A 66 0.21 -2.92 20.83
CA ARG A 66 0.73 -3.76 21.93
C ARG A 66 1.03 -5.22 21.53
N ASN A 67 0.47 -5.69 20.42
CA ASN A 67 0.55 -7.07 19.93
C ASN A 67 1.47 -7.24 18.72
N GLY A 68 2.36 -6.28 18.45
CA GLY A 68 3.27 -6.33 17.30
C GLY A 68 2.59 -6.03 15.96
N LEU A 69 1.33 -5.59 15.97
CA LEU A 69 0.65 -5.03 14.80
C LEU A 69 1.09 -3.59 14.56
N TYR A 70 1.04 -3.18 13.30
CA TYR A 70 1.28 -1.81 12.88
C TYR A 70 0.02 -1.29 12.23
N GLN A 71 -0.48 -0.16 12.72
CA GLN A 71 -1.41 0.64 11.95
C GLN A 71 -0.61 1.49 10.97
N LEU A 72 -0.94 1.38 9.70
CA LEU A 72 -0.33 2.13 8.61
C LEU A 72 -1.13 3.41 8.40
N ASP A 73 -0.43 4.52 8.24
CA ASP A 73 -0.94 5.78 7.70
C ASP A 73 0.21 6.42 6.92
N ALA A 74 -0.01 6.71 5.65
CA ALA A 74 1.05 7.18 4.78
C ALA A 74 0.52 7.96 3.59
N HIS A 75 1.38 8.87 3.14
CA HIS A 75 1.18 9.72 2.00
C HIS A 75 2.28 9.39 0.99
N GLY A 76 1.92 9.34 -0.29
CA GLY A 76 2.81 8.97 -1.38
C GLY A 76 2.70 9.91 -2.56
N GLU A 77 3.78 10.01 -3.30
CA GLU A 77 3.87 10.65 -4.60
C GLU A 77 4.38 9.59 -5.59
N ILE A 78 3.67 9.48 -6.71
CA ILE A 78 4.06 8.65 -7.84
C ILE A 78 4.26 9.57 -9.05
N CYS A 79 5.50 9.69 -9.49
CA CYS A 79 5.86 10.46 -10.68
C CYS A 79 5.94 9.52 -11.88
N GLY A 80 4.86 9.49 -12.66
CA GLY A 80 4.73 8.67 -13.86
C GLY A 80 4.79 9.47 -15.16
N PRO A 81 4.79 8.79 -16.32
CA PRO A 81 4.86 9.44 -17.63
C PRO A 81 3.63 10.32 -17.95
N ALA A 82 2.45 9.98 -17.41
CA ALA A 82 1.23 10.77 -17.59
C ALA A 82 1.12 11.95 -16.62
N GLY A 83 2.00 12.06 -15.62
CA GLY A 83 1.99 13.11 -14.60
C GLY A 83 2.16 12.58 -13.18
N VAL A 84 1.92 13.48 -12.22
CA VAL A 84 2.03 13.19 -10.78
C VAL A 84 0.71 12.63 -10.24
N ILE A 85 0.82 11.60 -9.43
CA ILE A 85 -0.29 11.01 -8.68
C ILE A 85 0.07 11.08 -7.20
N LEU A 86 -0.75 11.78 -6.43
CA LEU A 86 -0.68 11.75 -4.97
C LEU A 86 -1.52 10.58 -4.47
N ASN A 87 -0.98 9.84 -3.52
CA ASN A 87 -1.63 8.70 -2.90
C ASN A 87 -1.74 8.91 -1.40
N ARG A 88 -2.88 8.54 -0.81
CA ARG A 88 -3.00 8.34 0.64
C ARG A 88 -3.38 6.90 0.89
N HIS A 89 -2.72 6.24 1.82
CA HIS A 89 -3.07 4.88 2.21
C HIS A 89 -3.00 4.65 3.71
N GLY A 90 -3.86 3.77 4.19
CA GLY A 90 -3.90 3.37 5.59
C GLY A 90 -4.38 1.93 5.73
N GLY A 91 -3.95 1.26 6.80
CA GLY A 91 -4.15 -0.19 6.89
C GLY A 91 -3.45 -0.83 8.06
N LEU A 92 -3.15 -2.12 7.91
CA LEU A 92 -2.49 -2.92 8.94
C LEU A 92 -1.31 -3.68 8.34
N ALA A 93 -0.20 -3.70 9.08
CA ALA A 93 0.84 -4.71 8.95
C ALA A 93 0.71 -5.73 10.09
N THR A 94 0.64 -7.00 9.73
CA THR A 94 0.50 -8.13 10.67
C THR A 94 1.74 -9.02 10.58
N PRO A 95 2.37 -9.41 11.71
CA PRO A 95 3.45 -10.38 11.69
C PRO A 95 2.99 -11.67 11.02
N THR A 96 3.83 -12.24 10.16
CA THR A 96 3.46 -13.49 9.49
C THR A 96 3.54 -14.64 10.49
N ALA A 97 2.49 -15.46 10.63
CA ALA A 97 2.46 -16.63 11.52
C ALA A 97 3.32 -17.82 11.04
N GLY A 98 4.23 -17.59 10.07
CA GLY A 98 5.04 -18.60 9.40
C GLY A 98 4.52 -19.02 8.01
N ARG A 99 5.46 -19.47 7.16
CA ARG A 99 5.37 -19.99 5.76
C ARG A 99 5.62 -19.02 4.59
N SER A 100 5.59 -17.71 4.74
CA SER A 100 6.06 -16.81 3.68
C SER A 100 7.59 -16.69 3.74
N ARG A 101 8.31 -17.48 2.92
CA ARG A 101 9.80 -17.51 2.83
C ARG A 101 10.39 -16.09 2.96
N GLY A 102 10.86 -15.69 4.14
CA GLY A 102 11.54 -14.41 4.38
C GLY A 102 10.65 -13.15 4.45
N ALA A 103 9.32 -13.25 4.52
CA ALA A 103 8.47 -12.09 4.84
C ALA A 103 8.27 -11.97 6.34
N ILE A 104 8.36 -10.73 6.84
CA ILE A 104 8.23 -10.37 8.25
C ILE A 104 6.84 -9.81 8.57
N TYR A 105 6.20 -9.12 7.61
CA TYR A 105 4.81 -8.65 7.73
C TYR A 105 3.99 -8.96 6.47
N GLN A 106 2.71 -9.20 6.67
CA GLN A 106 1.67 -9.09 5.62
C GLN A 106 0.96 -7.75 5.75
N LEU A 107 0.73 -7.10 4.61
CA LEU A 107 0.12 -5.79 4.52
C LEU A 107 -1.27 -5.91 3.89
N ALA A 108 -2.23 -5.23 4.49
CA ALA A 108 -3.53 -4.95 3.88
C ALA A 108 -3.88 -3.48 4.15
N GLN A 109 -4.14 -2.71 3.09
CA GLN A 109 -4.43 -1.28 3.19
C GLN A 109 -5.50 -0.85 2.20
N HIS A 110 -6.18 0.25 2.51
CA HIS A 110 -6.95 0.99 1.52
C HIS A 110 -6.12 2.16 1.00
N ALA A 111 -6.38 2.57 -0.23
CA ALA A 111 -5.69 3.65 -0.92
C ALA A 111 -6.66 4.52 -1.71
N THR A 112 -6.41 5.82 -1.70
CA THR A 112 -7.10 6.82 -2.53
C THR A 112 -6.06 7.66 -3.28
N PHE A 113 -6.46 8.26 -4.39
CA PHE A 113 -5.56 8.97 -5.28
C PHE A 113 -6.08 10.37 -5.62
N VAL A 114 -5.15 11.28 -5.89
CA VAL A 114 -5.41 12.61 -6.43
C VAL A 114 -4.42 12.88 -7.56
N THR A 115 -4.91 13.29 -8.72
CA THR A 115 -4.09 13.66 -9.87
C THR A 115 -4.80 14.70 -10.74
N GLU A 116 -4.01 15.57 -11.36
CA GLU A 116 -4.47 16.55 -12.36
C GLU A 116 -4.30 16.01 -13.80
N ALA A 117 -3.67 14.85 -13.98
CA ALA A 117 -3.46 14.24 -15.29
C ALA A 117 -4.80 13.82 -15.91
N PRO A 118 -5.21 14.39 -17.07
CA PRO A 118 -6.53 14.13 -17.66
C PRO A 118 -6.81 12.64 -17.90
N GLU A 119 -5.80 11.90 -18.37
CA GLU A 119 -5.86 10.47 -18.67
C GLU A 119 -6.04 9.59 -17.43
N LEU A 120 -5.75 10.12 -16.24
CA LEU A 120 -5.78 9.41 -14.98
C LEU A 120 -6.92 9.88 -14.05
N THR A 121 -7.77 10.79 -14.49
CA THR A 121 -8.85 11.40 -13.69
C THR A 121 -9.78 10.39 -13.02
N ARG A 122 -9.93 9.18 -13.59
CA ARG A 122 -10.68 8.08 -12.96
C ARG A 122 -10.17 7.73 -11.56
N LEU A 123 -8.86 7.85 -11.32
CA LEU A 123 -8.22 7.53 -10.04
C LEU A 123 -8.73 8.41 -8.90
N ASN A 124 -9.14 9.65 -9.19
CA ASN A 124 -9.69 10.59 -8.20
C ASN A 124 -11.00 10.09 -7.56
N ARG A 125 -11.64 9.07 -8.16
CA ARG A 125 -12.87 8.44 -7.67
C ARG A 125 -12.69 6.94 -7.38
N THR A 126 -11.46 6.44 -7.44
CA THR A 126 -11.16 5.03 -7.21
C THR A 126 -10.81 4.80 -5.74
N LEU A 127 -11.54 3.90 -5.09
CA LEU A 127 -11.07 3.25 -3.86
C LEU A 127 -10.24 2.03 -4.27
N ALA A 128 -9.02 1.93 -3.76
CA ALA A 128 -8.16 0.78 -4.00
C ALA A 128 -7.85 0.01 -2.72
N LEU A 129 -7.60 -1.30 -2.87
CA LEU A 129 -7.08 -2.18 -1.85
C LEU A 129 -5.63 -2.53 -2.20
N GLY A 130 -4.71 -2.27 -1.28
CA GLY A 130 -3.33 -2.71 -1.34
C GLY A 130 -3.14 -4.00 -0.56
N VAL A 131 -2.57 -5.02 -1.18
CA VAL A 131 -2.14 -6.26 -0.50
C VAL A 131 -0.69 -6.56 -0.80
N GLY A 132 0.08 -6.85 0.24
CA GLY A 132 1.53 -6.88 0.11
C GLY A 132 2.26 -7.57 1.25
N LEU A 133 3.59 -7.51 1.18
CA LEU A 133 4.50 -8.11 2.13
C LEU A 133 5.64 -7.15 2.44
N VAL A 134 6.16 -7.24 3.67
CA VAL A 134 7.44 -6.66 4.05
C VAL A 134 8.44 -7.80 4.23
N ARG A 135 9.65 -7.64 3.71
CA ARG A 135 10.76 -8.59 3.81
C ARG A 135 11.97 -7.91 4.44
N ALA A 136 12.81 -8.67 5.14
CA ALA A 136 14.06 -8.13 5.65
C ALA A 136 14.95 -7.63 4.47
N PRO A 137 15.65 -6.48 4.61
CA PRO A 137 15.82 -5.65 5.81
C PRO A 137 14.74 -4.55 6.01
N GLY A 138 13.61 -4.59 5.31
CA GLY A 138 12.59 -3.53 5.31
C GLY A 138 12.01 -3.25 3.92
N LEU A 139 12.26 -4.14 2.97
CA LEU A 139 11.76 -4.04 1.61
C LEU A 139 10.27 -4.34 1.56
N VAL A 140 9.50 -3.41 1.02
CA VAL A 140 8.05 -3.55 0.84
C VAL A 140 7.73 -3.88 -0.60
N THR A 141 6.75 -4.76 -0.80
CA THR A 141 6.11 -4.98 -2.10
C THR A 141 4.61 -5.08 -1.91
N ILE A 142 3.84 -4.26 -2.62
CA ILE A 142 2.38 -4.18 -2.50
C ILE A 142 1.73 -3.98 -3.85
N SER A 143 0.69 -4.75 -4.13
CA SER A 143 -0.14 -4.58 -5.33
C SER A 143 -1.43 -3.84 -4.97
N TYR A 144 -1.76 -2.80 -5.73
CA TYR A 144 -2.97 -2.01 -5.55
C TYR A 144 -4.03 -2.45 -6.57
N TYR A 145 -5.23 -2.71 -6.08
CA TYR A 145 -6.37 -3.12 -6.88
C TYR A 145 -7.50 -2.12 -6.72
N GLY A 146 -7.92 -1.50 -7.82
CA GLY A 146 -9.07 -0.62 -7.86
C GLY A 146 -10.36 -1.44 -7.74
N LEU A 147 -11.26 -1.00 -6.87
CA LEU A 147 -12.59 -1.56 -6.75
C LEU A 147 -13.51 -0.92 -7.79
N SER A 148 -14.14 -1.75 -8.61
CA SER A 148 -15.24 -1.35 -9.48
C SER A 148 -16.47 -2.21 -9.17
N VAL A 149 -17.65 -1.57 -9.16
CA VAL A 149 -18.92 -2.28 -9.11
C VAL A 149 -19.50 -2.24 -10.51
N PRO A 150 -19.71 -3.39 -11.18
CA PRO A 150 -20.43 -3.42 -12.44
C PRO A 150 -21.81 -2.77 -12.26
N ALA A 151 -22.18 -1.89 -13.18
CA ALA A 151 -23.50 -1.25 -13.19
C ALA A 151 -24.62 -2.28 -13.42
#